data_AF-A0A7S1JJP4-F1
#
_entry.id   AF-A0A7S1JJP4-F1
#
_cell.length_a   1.000
_cell.length_b   1.000
_cell.length_c   1.000
_cell.angle_alpha   90.00
_cell.angle_beta   90.00
_cell.angle_gamma   90.00
#
_symmetry.space_group_name_H-M   'P 1'
#
loop_
_entity.id
_entity.type
_entity.pdbx_description
1 polymer ?
#
loop_
_entity_poly.entity_id
_entity_poly.type
_entity_poly.pdbx_seq_one_letter_code
_entity_poly.pdbx_strand_id
1 'polypeptide(L)'
;MCDCVKIDVAEISASASLPEDLEASTASYGSLRSSSLGGFESVVGEEGEDEQCAVNMAASAVDDAVQRVAQHKEEWASLSIEERTRLLEESLACLVKAFDTMTEIGCAIRGVDMKDPADANYVGMTWVGAMNFASFFSDMLRALRRTSKERHHPDPISTKSTPRGFTSIQVAPNDLLSTVLFGFSSIENYISPGKKVRQHEPYGLSKSGETPPSGVVAVLGTGNMEYASDIMTALYMRNKVVVYKPNPTFDPSLAVFEDTLRPFIDRGFVSIVTGGADEGKQLVDHPMVDEVFMTGGAATYYRIMWGSPAPPLLPKDPARAPVPPFRKQFVAELGGVNPWIVAPGKWSWVDLKLHASHLGYVMLFNGGHICARPQVIITCRNWPQRAQFLRLLREVLESTPLAPSWYPNYQQKLQRFVQQLEREGKSADEFTISSKSRLTKKDSGRPPHLLAVDISPTSFMMQEEAFFNISAEVALDTPDDLQAFLPEATKFANEKLMGNLSCTVIAKARTPEDTRVIDESIDDLNYGVIGLNSYSLNTILFPQSRWGSGKGGTPFNIQSGCGSFGNLYLYDDVEKSVIKSPFLNLLCLAEMLPFTSTSHLKTYRRISYAMARRNNTSVVGTIWELIRISVAMLFGI
;
A
#
# COMPACT_ATOMS: atom_id res chain seq x y z
N MET A 1 -50.19 -36.61 9.23
CA MET A 1 -49.47 -37.36 8.18
C MET A 1 -48.31 -36.48 7.75
N CYS A 2 -47.18 -36.65 8.41
CA CYS A 2 -45.91 -36.00 8.11
C CYS A 2 -44.93 -37.14 7.83
N ASP A 3 -44.40 -37.21 6.62
CA ASP A 3 -43.32 -38.14 6.31
C ASP A 3 -41.98 -37.41 6.48
N CYS A 4 -41.31 -37.80 7.57
CA CYS A 4 -39.92 -37.46 7.84
C CYS A 4 -39.01 -38.35 7.01
N VAL A 5 -38.18 -37.74 6.14
CA VAL A 5 -37.00 -38.41 5.61
C VAL A 5 -35.82 -38.08 6.54
N LYS A 6 -35.39 -39.09 7.31
CA LYS A 6 -34.14 -39.07 8.07
C LYS A 6 -32.97 -39.23 7.09
N ILE A 7 -32.02 -38.30 7.11
CA ILE A 7 -30.70 -38.48 6.49
C ILE A 7 -29.75 -38.88 7.63
N ASP A 8 -29.12 -40.04 7.48
CA ASP A 8 -28.22 -40.66 8.44
C ASP A 8 -26.84 -39.98 8.39
N VAL A 9 -26.32 -39.55 9.54
CA VAL A 9 -25.11 -38.71 9.67
C VAL A 9 -23.83 -39.55 9.78
N ALA A 10 -23.89 -40.85 9.48
CA ALA A 10 -22.76 -41.76 9.63
C ALA A 10 -21.91 -41.99 8.35
N GLU A 11 -22.34 -41.53 7.16
CA GLU A 11 -21.64 -41.77 5.89
C GLU A 11 -20.77 -40.62 5.35
N ILE A 12 -20.58 -39.54 6.13
CA ILE A 12 -19.62 -38.45 5.79
C ILE A 12 -18.41 -38.53 6.73
N SER A 13 -17.78 -39.72 6.82
CA SER A 13 -16.54 -39.89 7.59
C SER A 13 -15.48 -40.75 6.91
N ALA A 14 -15.62 -41.06 5.61
CA ALA A 14 -14.63 -41.82 4.86
C ALA A 14 -14.44 -41.30 3.44
N SER A 15 -13.59 -40.29 3.25
CA SER A 15 -12.74 -40.09 2.06
C SER A 15 -12.12 -38.69 2.05
N ALA A 16 -11.07 -38.49 2.84
CA ALA A 16 -10.06 -37.45 2.60
C ALA A 16 -8.79 -37.77 3.40
N SER A 17 -8.20 -38.95 3.17
CA SER A 17 -6.81 -39.19 3.52
C SER A 17 -5.94 -38.43 2.51
N LEU A 18 -5.23 -37.41 3.00
CA LEU A 18 -4.15 -36.73 2.28
C LEU A 18 -2.98 -37.72 2.08
N PRO A 19 -2.26 -37.69 0.95
CA PRO A 19 -1.03 -38.46 0.79
C PRO A 19 0.05 -37.96 1.75
N GLU A 20 0.77 -38.90 2.38
CA GLU A 20 1.86 -38.73 3.35
C GLU A 20 3.20 -38.23 2.75
N ASP A 21 3.18 -37.51 1.63
CA ASP A 21 4.42 -37.15 0.90
C ASP A 21 4.79 -35.66 1.03
N LEU A 22 4.55 -35.03 2.17
CA LEU A 22 4.84 -33.60 2.42
C LEU A 22 6.03 -33.32 3.36
N GLU A 23 6.76 -34.34 3.82
CA GLU A 23 7.98 -34.14 4.62
C GLU A 23 9.28 -34.04 3.79
N ALA A 24 9.22 -34.26 2.47
CA ALA A 24 10.43 -34.29 1.64
C ALA A 24 10.83 -32.94 1.01
N SER A 25 9.97 -31.91 1.00
CA SER A 25 10.28 -30.61 0.34
C SER A 25 10.85 -29.54 1.26
N THR A 26 10.75 -29.70 2.59
CA THR A 26 11.32 -28.76 3.58
C THR A 26 12.81 -29.00 3.82
N ALA A 27 13.33 -30.18 3.50
CA ALA A 27 14.75 -30.53 3.68
C ALA A 27 15.67 -30.02 2.54
N SER A 28 15.14 -29.68 1.36
CA SER A 28 15.97 -29.23 0.22
C SER A 28 16.32 -27.73 0.26
N TYR A 29 15.63 -26.93 1.07
CA TYR A 29 15.93 -25.50 1.25
C TYR A 29 17.00 -25.22 2.31
N GLY A 30 17.44 -26.24 3.08
CA GLY A 30 18.39 -26.08 4.18
C GLY A 30 19.85 -26.44 3.88
N SER A 31 20.20 -27.01 2.72
CA SER A 31 21.55 -27.58 2.48
C SER A 31 22.34 -27.01 1.30
N LEU A 32 21.82 -26.02 0.57
CA LEU A 32 22.55 -25.32 -0.50
C LEU A 32 22.79 -23.87 -0.13
N ARG A 33 23.73 -23.62 0.79
CA ARG A 33 24.64 -22.45 0.87
C ARG A 33 25.41 -22.49 2.18
N SER A 34 26.43 -23.35 2.23
CA SER A 34 27.54 -23.27 3.19
C SER A 34 28.87 -23.42 2.47
N SER A 35 29.13 -22.56 1.49
CA SER A 35 30.44 -22.47 0.85
C SER A 35 30.63 -21.13 0.15
N SER A 36 30.90 -20.08 0.93
CA SER A 36 31.75 -18.92 0.54
C SER A 36 31.67 -17.80 1.60
N LEU A 37 32.17 -18.08 2.80
CA LEU A 37 32.62 -17.05 3.72
C LEU A 37 34.06 -17.40 4.11
N GLY A 38 34.99 -17.13 3.20
CA GLY A 38 36.43 -17.11 3.47
C GLY A 38 36.80 -15.71 3.95
N GLY A 39 37.53 -15.65 5.07
CA GLY A 39 37.87 -14.42 5.78
C GLY A 39 38.69 -13.42 4.96
N PHE A 40 38.43 -12.14 5.21
CA PHE A 40 39.30 -11.04 4.80
C PHE A 40 40.42 -10.90 5.83
N GLU A 41 41.65 -11.29 5.46
CA GLU A 41 42.87 -10.77 6.07
C GLU A 41 43.38 -9.61 5.23
N SER A 42 43.70 -8.51 5.91
CA SER A 42 44.28 -7.29 5.34
C SER A 42 45.78 -7.49 5.09
N VAL A 43 46.24 -7.22 3.86
CA VAL A 43 47.66 -7.06 3.53
C VAL A 43 47.84 -5.73 2.81
N VAL A 44 48.63 -4.86 3.42
CA VAL A 44 49.15 -3.62 2.87
C VAL A 44 50.33 -3.97 1.96
N GLY A 45 50.35 -3.41 0.75
CA GLY A 45 51.47 -3.52 -0.20
C GLY A 45 51.49 -2.33 -1.16
N GLU A 46 52.69 -1.79 -1.37
CA GLU A 46 53.05 -0.49 -1.95
C GLU A 46 52.89 -0.34 -3.48
N GLU A 47 53.11 0.92 -3.89
CA GLU A 47 52.99 1.59 -5.20
C GLU A 47 53.65 0.91 -6.41
N GLY A 48 53.10 1.16 -7.62
CA GLY A 48 53.78 0.91 -8.89
C GLY A 48 52.92 1.04 -10.16
N GLU A 49 52.99 2.22 -10.79
CA GLU A 49 52.96 2.54 -12.23
C GLU A 49 51.69 2.33 -13.10
N ASP A 50 51.39 3.43 -13.82
CA ASP A 50 50.41 3.58 -14.90
C ASP A 50 50.66 2.60 -16.05
N GLU A 51 49.67 1.76 -16.34
CA GLU A 51 49.53 1.17 -17.66
C GLU A 51 48.07 1.21 -18.11
N GLN A 52 47.85 1.99 -19.16
CA GLN A 52 46.58 2.25 -19.81
C GLN A 52 46.12 0.97 -20.53
N CYS A 53 45.47 0.08 -19.78
CA CYS A 53 44.88 -1.13 -20.32
C CYS A 53 43.36 -0.92 -20.49
N ALA A 54 42.91 -1.04 -21.73
CA ALA A 54 41.49 -1.01 -22.09
C ALA A 54 40.73 -2.02 -21.22
N VAL A 55 39.96 -1.50 -20.25
CA VAL A 55 39.03 -2.31 -19.48
C VAL A 55 37.92 -2.72 -20.43
N ASN A 56 38.04 -3.92 -21.01
CA ASN A 56 36.87 -4.70 -21.39
C ASN A 56 36.04 -4.87 -20.10
N MET A 57 35.10 -3.95 -19.86
CA MET A 57 34.15 -4.12 -18.76
C MET A 57 33.35 -5.37 -19.10
N ALA A 58 33.54 -6.44 -18.32
CA ALA A 58 32.56 -7.50 -18.26
C ALA A 58 31.19 -6.85 -18.01
N ALA A 59 30.18 -7.22 -18.80
CA ALA A 59 28.81 -6.74 -18.61
C ALA A 59 28.41 -6.96 -17.14
N SER A 60 27.90 -5.92 -16.48
CA SER A 60 27.41 -6.07 -15.11
C SER A 60 26.10 -6.86 -15.13
N ALA A 61 25.73 -7.49 -14.01
CA ALA A 61 24.44 -8.20 -13.91
C ALA A 61 23.24 -7.29 -14.25
N VAL A 62 23.38 -5.97 -14.06
CA VAL A 62 22.39 -4.96 -14.46
C VAL A 62 22.33 -4.84 -15.99
N ASP A 63 23.47 -4.74 -16.67
CA ASP A 63 23.56 -4.65 -18.13
C ASP A 63 22.94 -5.89 -18.78
N ASP A 64 23.29 -7.09 -18.33
CA ASP A 64 22.71 -8.35 -18.82
C ASP A 64 21.19 -8.41 -18.64
N ALA A 65 20.68 -7.98 -17.48
CA ALA A 65 19.25 -7.98 -17.20
C ALA A 65 18.49 -6.98 -18.07
N VAL A 66 19.05 -5.78 -18.29
CA VAL A 66 18.43 -4.77 -19.15
C VAL A 66 18.45 -5.21 -20.61
N GLN A 67 19.58 -5.72 -21.10
CA GLN A 67 19.70 -6.23 -22.47
C GLN A 67 18.71 -7.36 -22.72
N ARG A 68 18.58 -8.31 -21.78
CA ARG A 68 17.61 -9.41 -21.87
C ARG A 68 16.20 -8.89 -22.08
N VAL A 69 15.70 -8.01 -21.21
CA VAL A 69 14.31 -7.55 -21.37
C VAL A 69 14.12 -6.68 -22.59
N ALA A 70 15.11 -5.84 -22.91
CA ALA A 70 15.02 -4.94 -24.05
C ALA A 70 14.88 -5.68 -25.38
N GLN A 71 15.45 -6.88 -25.52
CA GLN A 71 15.29 -7.74 -26.71
C GLN A 71 13.84 -8.21 -26.91
N HIS A 72 13.04 -8.27 -25.84
CA HIS A 72 11.66 -8.78 -25.87
C HIS A 72 10.58 -7.68 -25.77
N LYS A 73 10.95 -6.40 -25.80
CA LYS A 73 9.98 -5.29 -25.63
C LYS A 73 8.93 -5.22 -26.74
N GLU A 74 9.33 -5.50 -27.98
CA GLU A 74 8.43 -5.51 -29.14
C GLU A 74 7.53 -6.75 -29.12
N GLU A 75 8.08 -7.91 -28.72
CA GLU A 75 7.32 -9.13 -28.51
C GLU A 75 6.20 -8.90 -27.48
N TRP A 76 6.52 -8.36 -26.30
CA TRP A 76 5.53 -8.01 -25.28
C TRP A 76 4.42 -7.11 -25.85
N ALA A 77 4.81 -6.04 -26.54
CA ALA A 77 3.87 -5.08 -27.11
C ALA A 77 2.92 -5.71 -28.15
N SER A 78 3.40 -6.72 -28.88
CA SER A 78 2.63 -7.43 -29.90
C SER A 78 1.70 -8.53 -29.36
N LEU A 79 1.88 -8.96 -28.10
CA LEU A 79 1.07 -10.04 -27.53
C LEU A 79 -0.41 -9.69 -27.52
N SER A 80 -1.21 -10.68 -27.90
CA SER A 80 -2.67 -10.63 -27.80
C SER A 80 -3.10 -10.48 -26.34
N ILE A 81 -4.28 -9.89 -26.12
CA ILE A 81 -4.83 -9.81 -24.77
C ILE A 81 -5.04 -11.20 -24.14
N GLU A 82 -5.31 -12.22 -24.95
CA GLU A 82 -5.46 -13.61 -24.52
C GLU A 82 -4.15 -14.19 -23.97
N GLU A 83 -3.02 -13.95 -24.64
CA GLU A 83 -1.69 -14.38 -24.16
C GLU A 83 -1.27 -13.64 -22.89
N ARG A 84 -1.51 -12.32 -22.84
CA ARG A 84 -1.27 -11.52 -21.64
C ARG A 84 -2.12 -11.99 -20.46
N THR A 85 -3.36 -12.38 -20.71
CA THR A 85 -4.28 -12.95 -19.71
C THR A 85 -3.75 -14.29 -19.19
N ARG A 86 -3.22 -15.15 -20.08
CA ARG A 86 -2.63 -16.44 -19.72
C ARG A 86 -1.41 -16.29 -18.82
N LEU A 87 -0.49 -15.39 -19.15
CA LEU A 87 0.70 -15.12 -18.33
C LEU A 87 0.33 -14.66 -16.91
N LEU A 88 -0.69 -13.78 -16.80
CA LEU A 88 -1.18 -13.33 -15.50
C LEU A 88 -1.84 -14.47 -14.70
N GLU A 89 -2.60 -15.34 -15.38
CA GLU A 89 -3.23 -16.51 -14.76
C GLU A 89 -2.19 -17.51 -14.21
N GLU A 90 -1.15 -17.81 -15.00
CA GLU A 90 -0.03 -18.65 -14.57
C GLU A 90 0.71 -18.02 -13.38
N SER A 91 0.93 -16.70 -13.41
CA SER A 91 1.62 -15.98 -12.34
C SER A 91 0.78 -15.94 -11.05
N LEU A 92 -0.53 -15.73 -11.15
CA LEU A 92 -1.45 -15.84 -10.01
C LEU A 92 -1.44 -17.26 -9.43
N ALA A 93 -1.38 -18.30 -10.27
CA ALA A 93 -1.28 -19.68 -9.81
C ALA A 93 0.03 -19.96 -9.05
N CYS A 94 1.16 -19.38 -9.49
CA CYS A 94 2.42 -19.43 -8.74
C CYS A 94 2.30 -18.72 -7.39
N LEU A 95 1.77 -17.50 -7.36
CA LEU A 95 1.58 -16.73 -6.12
C LEU A 95 0.71 -17.47 -5.10
N VAL A 96 -0.41 -18.04 -5.54
CA VAL A 96 -1.33 -18.80 -4.67
C VAL A 96 -0.64 -20.03 -4.05
N LYS A 97 0.32 -20.65 -4.74
CA LYS A 97 1.13 -21.75 -4.19
C LYS A 97 2.15 -21.25 -3.16
N ALA A 98 2.73 -20.08 -3.38
CA ALA A 98 3.75 -19.48 -2.50
C ALA A 98 3.18 -18.73 -1.29
N PHE A 99 1.86 -18.70 -1.12
CA PHE A 99 1.20 -17.75 -0.23
C PHE A 99 1.49 -17.93 1.27
N ASP A 100 1.53 -19.19 1.72
CA ASP A 100 1.93 -19.53 3.09
C ASP A 100 3.40 -19.13 3.32
N THR A 101 4.29 -19.54 2.41
CA THR A 101 5.74 -19.22 2.47
C THR A 101 6.01 -17.72 2.44
N MET A 102 5.30 -16.97 1.60
CA MET A 102 5.38 -15.51 1.55
C MET A 102 5.01 -14.88 2.90
N THR A 103 3.96 -15.41 3.55
CA THR A 103 3.52 -14.91 4.86
C THR A 103 4.51 -15.26 5.97
N GLU A 104 5.08 -16.47 5.93
CA GLU A 104 6.12 -16.91 6.86
C GLU A 104 7.37 -16.03 6.77
N ILE A 105 7.87 -15.79 5.55
CA ILE A 105 8.99 -14.89 5.30
C ILE A 105 8.66 -13.47 5.75
N GLY A 106 7.47 -12.97 5.41
CA GLY A 106 7.01 -11.64 5.80
C GLY A 106 6.94 -11.46 7.32
N CYS A 107 6.53 -12.50 8.07
CA CYS A 107 6.57 -12.49 9.53
C CYS A 107 8.02 -12.46 10.05
N ALA A 108 8.91 -13.27 9.47
CA ALA A 108 10.32 -13.32 9.85
C ALA A 108 11.02 -11.97 9.65
N ILE A 109 10.82 -11.31 8.49
CA ILE A 109 11.36 -9.98 8.19
C ILE A 109 10.91 -8.95 9.24
N ARG A 110 9.67 -9.06 9.70
CA ARG A 110 9.04 -8.14 10.65
C ARG A 110 9.34 -8.48 12.12
N GLY A 111 10.06 -9.56 12.41
CA GLY A 111 10.29 -10.03 13.79
C GLY A 111 9.01 -10.48 14.49
N VAL A 112 8.06 -11.02 13.73
CA VAL A 112 6.77 -11.56 14.19
C VAL A 112 6.86 -13.08 14.29
N ASP A 113 6.54 -13.63 15.46
CA ASP A 113 6.50 -15.08 15.68
C ASP A 113 5.09 -15.63 15.44
N MET A 114 4.94 -16.47 14.42
CA MET A 114 3.66 -17.06 14.06
C MET A 114 3.07 -18.01 15.11
N LYS A 115 3.89 -18.46 16.08
CA LYS A 115 3.48 -19.39 17.14
C LYS A 115 3.12 -18.68 18.44
N ASP A 116 3.47 -17.40 18.56
CA ASP A 116 3.23 -16.61 19.77
C ASP A 116 1.84 -15.94 19.70
N PRO A 117 0.92 -16.25 20.63
CA PRO A 117 -0.40 -15.62 20.68
C PRO A 117 -0.35 -14.08 20.82
N ALA A 118 0.73 -13.52 21.40
CA ALA A 118 0.91 -12.08 21.50
C ALA A 118 1.17 -11.41 20.13
N ASP A 119 1.65 -12.19 19.15
CA ASP A 119 1.97 -11.74 17.79
C ASP A 119 0.87 -12.05 16.78
N ALA A 120 -0.18 -12.79 17.15
CA ALA A 120 -1.23 -13.21 16.24
C ALA A 120 -1.89 -12.04 15.48
N ASN A 121 -2.00 -10.87 16.10
CA ASN A 121 -2.39 -9.62 15.41
C ASN A 121 -1.51 -9.30 14.21
N TYR A 122 -0.19 -9.28 14.42
CA TYR A 122 0.78 -8.92 13.40
C TYR A 122 0.93 -10.01 12.34
N VAL A 123 0.75 -11.28 12.70
CA VAL A 123 0.65 -12.37 11.72
C VAL A 123 -0.55 -12.17 10.80
N GLY A 124 -1.72 -11.79 11.36
CA GLY A 124 -2.90 -11.44 10.60
C GLY A 124 -2.66 -10.26 9.65
N MET A 125 -1.95 -9.22 10.11
CA MET A 125 -1.56 -8.09 9.25
C MET A 125 -0.64 -8.52 8.09
N THR A 126 0.27 -9.47 8.30
CA THR A 126 1.11 -10.02 7.21
C THR A 126 0.25 -10.79 6.19
N TRP A 127 -0.75 -11.55 6.65
CA TRP A 127 -1.74 -12.21 5.77
C TRP A 127 -2.54 -11.21 4.93
N VAL A 128 -2.87 -10.04 5.48
CA VAL A 128 -3.51 -8.95 4.74
C VAL A 128 -2.54 -8.40 3.68
N GLY A 129 -1.26 -8.23 4.01
CA GLY A 129 -0.24 -7.84 3.02
C GLY A 129 -0.19 -8.81 1.82
N ALA A 130 -0.14 -10.11 2.08
CA ALA A 130 -0.18 -11.13 1.04
C ALA A 130 -1.52 -11.10 0.25
N MET A 131 -2.65 -10.99 0.95
CA MET A 131 -3.98 -10.82 0.35
C MET A 131 -4.02 -9.67 -0.65
N ASN A 132 -3.42 -8.53 -0.33
CA ASN A 132 -3.38 -7.37 -1.21
C ASN A 132 -2.71 -7.70 -2.54
N PHE A 133 -1.60 -8.45 -2.48
CA PHE A 133 -0.88 -8.86 -3.68
C PHE A 133 -1.71 -9.79 -4.57
N ALA A 134 -2.32 -10.81 -3.98
CA ALA A 134 -3.11 -11.77 -4.75
C ALA A 134 -4.44 -11.19 -5.28
N SER A 135 -5.08 -10.32 -4.51
CA SER A 135 -6.35 -9.67 -4.90
C SER A 135 -6.16 -8.77 -6.12
N PHE A 136 -5.03 -8.06 -6.18
CA PHE A 136 -4.68 -7.23 -7.31
C PHE A 136 -4.54 -8.05 -8.61
N PHE A 137 -3.85 -9.19 -8.56
CA PHE A 137 -3.72 -10.10 -9.70
C PHE A 137 -5.07 -10.68 -10.12
N SER A 138 -5.89 -11.09 -9.16
CA SER A 138 -7.20 -11.69 -9.41
C SER A 138 -8.16 -10.69 -10.07
N ASP A 139 -8.17 -9.44 -9.60
CA ASP A 139 -9.02 -8.39 -10.19
C ASP A 139 -8.51 -7.94 -11.56
N MET A 140 -7.19 -7.87 -11.75
CA MET A 140 -6.61 -7.66 -13.09
C MET A 140 -7.03 -8.77 -14.06
N LEU A 141 -6.95 -10.04 -13.64
CA LEU A 141 -7.31 -11.17 -14.48
C LEU A 141 -8.79 -11.12 -14.89
N ARG A 142 -9.68 -10.77 -13.96
CA ARG A 142 -11.11 -10.61 -14.25
C ARG A 142 -11.37 -9.47 -15.23
N ALA A 143 -10.71 -8.34 -15.04
CA ALA A 143 -10.80 -7.20 -15.95
C ALA A 143 -10.29 -7.54 -17.36
N LEU A 144 -9.14 -8.21 -17.48
CA LEU A 144 -8.57 -8.63 -18.76
C LEU A 144 -9.45 -9.66 -19.48
N ARG A 145 -10.01 -10.65 -18.78
CA ARG A 145 -10.97 -11.61 -19.35
C ARG A 145 -12.22 -10.91 -19.89
N ARG A 146 -12.75 -9.94 -19.14
CA ARG A 146 -13.88 -9.13 -19.60
C ARG A 146 -13.49 -8.32 -20.83
N THR A 147 -12.34 -7.67 -20.81
CA THR A 147 -11.81 -6.87 -21.92
C THR A 147 -11.60 -7.74 -23.17
N SER A 148 -11.04 -8.94 -23.05
CA SER A 148 -10.85 -9.89 -24.16
C SER A 148 -12.19 -10.30 -24.78
N LYS A 149 -13.21 -10.55 -23.95
CA LYS A 149 -14.56 -10.91 -24.42
C LYS A 149 -15.29 -9.74 -25.09
N GLU A 150 -15.26 -8.56 -24.47
CA GLU A 150 -16.02 -7.37 -24.90
C GLU A 150 -15.27 -6.57 -25.98
N ARG A 151 -13.97 -6.81 -26.15
CA ARG A 151 -13.06 -6.12 -27.08
C ARG A 151 -12.89 -4.62 -26.78
N HIS A 152 -13.17 -4.19 -25.56
CA HIS A 152 -12.88 -2.86 -25.00
C HIS A 152 -12.72 -2.95 -23.48
N HIS A 153 -12.14 -1.94 -22.83
CA HIS A 153 -12.09 -1.90 -21.36
C HIS A 153 -13.50 -1.82 -20.75
N PRO A 154 -13.72 -2.37 -19.55
CA PRO A 154 -14.99 -2.21 -18.84
C PRO A 154 -15.41 -0.75 -18.68
N ASP A 155 -16.68 -0.48 -18.99
CA ASP A 155 -17.35 0.78 -18.67
C ASP A 155 -17.44 1.02 -17.16
N PRO A 156 -17.53 2.28 -16.69
CA PRO A 156 -17.68 2.57 -15.28
C PRO A 156 -19.07 2.12 -14.79
N ILE A 157 -19.15 1.67 -13.54
CA ILE A 157 -20.40 1.22 -12.89
C ILE A 157 -21.39 2.39 -12.80
N SER A 158 -20.90 3.57 -12.47
CA SER A 158 -21.67 4.80 -12.47
C SER A 158 -20.77 6.00 -12.75
N THR A 159 -21.35 7.09 -13.24
CA THR A 159 -20.66 8.36 -13.50
C THR A 159 -21.49 9.49 -12.92
N LYS A 160 -20.86 10.40 -12.16
CA LYS A 160 -21.53 11.52 -11.49
C LYS A 160 -20.67 12.78 -11.52
N SER A 161 -21.29 13.94 -11.69
CA SER A 161 -20.63 15.22 -11.45
C SER A 161 -20.53 15.49 -9.95
N THR A 162 -19.44 16.12 -9.56
CA THR A 162 -19.15 16.53 -8.17
C THR A 162 -19.34 18.05 -8.03
N PRO A 163 -19.47 18.58 -6.79
CA PRO A 163 -19.67 20.00 -6.54
C PRO A 163 -18.62 20.94 -7.16
N ARG A 164 -17.34 20.53 -7.25
CA ARG A 164 -16.26 21.34 -7.85
C ARG A 164 -15.99 21.00 -9.33
N GLY A 165 -16.90 20.26 -9.97
CA GLY A 165 -16.87 20.01 -11.40
C GLY A 165 -16.00 18.83 -11.84
N PHE A 166 -15.44 18.05 -10.91
CA PHE A 166 -14.91 16.73 -11.26
C PHE A 166 -16.02 15.83 -11.76
N THR A 167 -15.65 14.86 -12.59
CA THR A 167 -16.52 13.72 -12.90
C THR A 167 -16.01 12.49 -12.15
N SER A 168 -16.75 12.05 -11.14
CA SER A 168 -16.50 10.79 -10.45
C SER A 168 -16.98 9.62 -11.32
N ILE A 169 -16.10 8.65 -11.56
CA ILE A 169 -16.41 7.39 -12.23
C ILE A 169 -16.18 6.22 -11.28
N GLN A 170 -17.23 5.47 -10.98
CA GLN A 170 -17.13 4.31 -10.10
C GLN A 170 -16.56 3.11 -10.87
N VAL A 171 -15.40 2.63 -10.44
CA VAL A 171 -14.66 1.53 -11.09
C VAL A 171 -14.71 0.22 -10.29
N ALA A 172 -15.04 0.30 -8.99
CA ALA A 172 -15.19 -0.85 -8.11
C ALA A 172 -16.18 -0.57 -6.96
N PRO A 173 -16.53 -1.60 -6.16
CA PRO A 173 -16.37 -3.03 -6.41
C PRO A 173 -17.32 -3.53 -7.52
N ASN A 174 -16.92 -4.57 -8.26
CA ASN A 174 -17.70 -5.13 -9.38
C ASN A 174 -18.17 -6.58 -9.13
N ASP A 175 -18.09 -7.04 -7.88
CA ASP A 175 -18.58 -8.35 -7.43
C ASP A 175 -19.08 -8.31 -6.00
N LEU A 176 -19.96 -9.26 -5.67
CA LEU A 176 -20.60 -9.36 -4.37
C LEU A 176 -19.59 -9.57 -3.23
N LEU A 177 -18.53 -10.36 -3.43
CA LEU A 177 -17.53 -10.60 -2.38
C LEU A 177 -16.86 -9.28 -1.99
N SER A 178 -16.31 -8.55 -2.95
CA SER A 178 -15.71 -7.24 -2.67
C SER A 178 -16.76 -6.25 -2.15
N THR A 179 -17.98 -6.22 -2.70
CA THR A 179 -19.02 -5.32 -2.20
C THR A 179 -19.32 -5.56 -0.73
N VAL A 180 -19.49 -6.81 -0.29
CA VAL A 180 -19.80 -7.12 1.11
C VAL A 180 -18.58 -6.93 2.02
N LEU A 181 -17.42 -7.45 1.62
CA LEU A 181 -16.19 -7.36 2.42
C LEU A 181 -15.78 -5.91 2.67
N PHE A 182 -15.89 -5.06 1.64
CA PHE A 182 -15.60 -3.64 1.73
C PHE A 182 -16.82 -2.81 2.19
N GLY A 183 -17.86 -3.43 2.76
CA GLY A 183 -18.96 -2.74 3.43
C GLY A 183 -19.79 -1.81 2.52
N PHE A 184 -20.09 -2.26 1.30
CA PHE A 184 -20.85 -1.51 0.29
C PHE A 184 -20.19 -0.19 -0.12
N SER A 185 -18.86 -0.17 -0.16
CA SER A 185 -18.10 0.99 -0.60
C SER A 185 -18.26 1.25 -2.11
N SER A 186 -18.08 2.50 -2.53
CA SER A 186 -17.72 2.83 -3.91
C SER A 186 -16.22 3.14 -3.99
N ILE A 187 -15.57 2.64 -5.05
CA ILE A 187 -14.20 3.02 -5.44
C ILE A 187 -14.32 3.82 -6.73
N GLU A 188 -13.96 5.09 -6.65
CA GLU A 188 -14.19 6.08 -7.68
C GLU A 188 -12.87 6.69 -8.16
N ASN A 189 -12.71 6.90 -9.47
CA ASN A 189 -11.65 7.75 -10.02
C ASN A 189 -12.26 9.10 -10.39
N TYR A 190 -11.57 10.19 -10.05
CA TYR A 190 -12.07 11.55 -10.28
C TYR A 190 -11.37 12.11 -11.50
N ILE A 191 -12.12 12.28 -12.58
CA ILE A 191 -11.66 12.92 -13.80
C ILE A 191 -11.63 14.43 -13.56
N SER A 192 -10.51 15.05 -13.92
CA SER A 192 -10.26 16.47 -13.71
C SER A 192 -11.40 17.36 -14.24
N PRO A 193 -11.72 18.50 -13.59
CA PRO A 193 -12.79 19.39 -14.03
C PRO A 193 -12.63 19.85 -15.49
N GLY A 194 -13.74 19.86 -16.23
CA GLY A 194 -13.77 20.26 -17.64
C GLY A 194 -13.19 19.23 -18.63
N LYS A 195 -12.67 18.10 -18.15
CA LYS A 195 -12.19 17.00 -19.00
C LYS A 195 -13.32 16.02 -19.33
N LYS A 196 -13.17 15.31 -20.43
CA LYS A 196 -14.12 14.27 -20.85
C LYS A 196 -13.68 12.93 -20.28
N VAL A 197 -14.64 12.11 -19.86
CA VAL A 197 -14.37 10.71 -19.53
C VAL A 197 -13.95 9.99 -20.82
N ARG A 198 -12.70 9.53 -20.88
CA ARG A 198 -12.11 8.82 -22.00
C ARG A 198 -11.24 7.69 -21.48
N GLN A 199 -11.21 6.59 -22.24
CA GLN A 199 -10.35 5.45 -21.98
C GLN A 199 -9.44 5.25 -23.20
N HIS A 200 -8.18 4.95 -22.95
CA HIS A 200 -7.31 4.45 -24.00
C HIS A 200 -7.75 3.05 -24.45
N GLU A 201 -7.42 2.69 -25.68
CA GLU A 201 -7.65 1.34 -26.17
C GLU A 201 -6.80 0.33 -25.37
N PRO A 202 -7.37 -0.81 -24.97
CA PRO A 202 -6.62 -1.87 -24.30
C PRO A 202 -5.47 -2.41 -25.15
N TYR A 203 -4.31 -2.58 -24.52
CA TYR A 203 -3.17 -3.25 -25.15
C TYR A 203 -3.50 -4.71 -25.53
N GLY A 204 -2.98 -5.16 -26.67
CA GLY A 204 -3.27 -6.49 -27.21
C GLY A 204 -4.62 -6.61 -27.93
N LEU A 205 -5.36 -5.51 -28.08
CA LEU A 205 -6.61 -5.43 -28.85
C LEU A 205 -6.55 -4.47 -30.06
N SER A 206 -5.44 -3.73 -30.22
CA SER A 206 -5.33 -2.67 -31.24
C SER A 206 -5.63 -3.18 -32.65
N LYS A 207 -6.53 -2.45 -33.34
CA LYS A 207 -6.94 -2.67 -34.73
C LYS A 207 -6.20 -1.78 -35.73
N SER A 208 -5.39 -0.82 -35.26
CA SER A 208 -4.91 0.29 -36.09
C SER A 208 -3.66 -0.02 -36.92
N GLY A 209 -3.04 -1.20 -36.78
CA GLY A 209 -1.77 -1.50 -37.45
C GLY A 209 -0.58 -0.71 -36.92
N GLU A 210 -0.79 0.17 -35.93
CA GLU A 210 0.27 0.85 -35.18
C GLU A 210 0.73 -0.06 -34.03
N THR A 211 2.04 -0.30 -33.95
CA THR A 211 2.64 -1.00 -32.81
C THR A 211 2.44 -0.13 -31.55
N PRO A 212 1.77 -0.64 -30.51
CA PRO A 212 1.61 0.11 -29.28
C PRO A 212 2.97 0.48 -28.69
N PRO A 213 3.12 1.65 -28.03
CA PRO A 213 4.39 2.06 -27.44
C PRO A 213 4.97 0.94 -26.57
N SER A 214 6.24 0.62 -26.77
CA SER A 214 7.00 -0.35 -26.00
C SER A 214 8.25 0.31 -25.44
N GLY A 215 8.89 -0.36 -24.48
CA GLY A 215 10.06 0.20 -23.81
C GLY A 215 10.44 -0.63 -22.60
N VAL A 216 11.51 -0.21 -21.93
CA VAL A 216 12.01 -0.81 -20.70
C VAL A 216 11.75 0.14 -19.53
N VAL A 217 11.14 -0.39 -18.47
CA VAL A 217 10.96 0.30 -17.20
C VAL A 217 11.94 -0.28 -16.18
N ALA A 218 12.74 0.58 -15.57
CA ALA A 218 13.46 0.25 -14.35
C ALA A 218 12.53 0.47 -13.16
N VAL A 219 12.26 -0.59 -12.39
CA VAL A 219 11.42 -0.52 -11.20
C VAL A 219 12.28 -0.66 -9.95
N LEU A 220 12.36 0.40 -9.16
CA LEU A 220 12.96 0.40 -7.83
C LEU A 220 11.87 0.10 -6.79
N GLY A 221 11.82 -1.16 -6.36
CA GLY A 221 10.74 -1.70 -5.53
C GLY A 221 10.68 -1.15 -4.11
N THR A 222 9.49 -1.22 -3.52
CA THR A 222 9.29 -0.80 -2.13
C THR A 222 9.98 -1.73 -1.12
N GLY A 223 10.29 -1.21 0.07
CA GLY A 223 10.88 -1.98 1.17
C GLY A 223 9.94 -2.34 2.30
N ASN A 224 8.68 -1.89 2.27
CA ASN A 224 7.77 -2.01 3.42
C ASN A 224 6.60 -2.99 3.21
N MET A 225 6.26 -3.33 1.96
CA MET A 225 5.25 -4.32 1.62
C MET A 225 5.67 -5.17 0.41
N GLU A 226 5.43 -6.47 0.47
CA GLU A 226 5.72 -7.43 -0.60
C GLU A 226 4.63 -7.36 -1.69
N TYR A 227 4.74 -6.35 -2.56
CA TYR A 227 3.70 -5.99 -3.52
C TYR A 227 4.30 -5.55 -4.86
N ALA A 228 3.73 -6.00 -5.99
CA ALA A 228 4.29 -5.75 -7.34
C ALA A 228 3.34 -4.97 -8.27
N SER A 229 2.58 -4.01 -7.74
CA SER A 229 1.71 -3.15 -8.55
C SER A 229 2.46 -2.30 -9.56
N ASP A 230 3.70 -1.91 -9.26
CA ASP A 230 4.61 -1.18 -10.13
C ASP A 230 5.01 -2.01 -11.36
N ILE A 231 5.39 -3.27 -11.18
CA ILE A 231 5.70 -4.22 -12.27
C ILE A 231 4.46 -4.41 -13.14
N MET A 232 3.30 -4.67 -12.53
CA MET A 232 2.06 -4.88 -13.27
C MET A 232 1.58 -3.60 -13.98
N THR A 233 1.81 -2.43 -13.39
CA THR A 233 1.54 -1.14 -14.04
C THR A 233 2.41 -0.97 -15.28
N ALA A 234 3.71 -1.28 -15.19
CA ALA A 234 4.60 -1.19 -16.34
C ALA A 234 4.15 -2.13 -17.48
N LEU A 235 3.88 -3.40 -17.16
CA LEU A 235 3.46 -4.40 -18.13
C LEU A 235 2.10 -4.07 -18.77
N TYR A 236 1.06 -3.88 -17.96
CA TYR A 236 -0.33 -3.85 -18.43
C TYR A 236 -0.91 -2.45 -18.63
N MET A 237 -0.34 -1.42 -18.01
CA MET A 237 -0.86 -0.05 -18.07
C MET A 237 0.08 0.91 -18.79
N ARG A 238 1.37 0.54 -18.96
CA ARG A 238 2.33 1.26 -19.81
C ARG A 238 2.78 0.48 -21.04
N ASN A 239 2.48 -0.81 -21.12
CA ASN A 239 2.91 -1.69 -22.19
C ASN A 239 4.44 -1.82 -22.36
N LYS A 240 5.15 -1.90 -21.23
CA LYS A 240 6.63 -1.95 -21.20
C LYS A 240 7.13 -3.15 -20.39
N VAL A 241 8.27 -3.69 -20.80
CA VAL A 241 9.00 -4.75 -20.09
C VAL A 241 9.77 -4.17 -18.91
N VAL A 242 10.16 -5.00 -17.95
CA VAL A 242 10.59 -4.53 -16.62
C VAL A 242 11.93 -5.12 -16.21
N VAL A 243 12.83 -4.27 -15.71
CA VAL A 243 13.90 -4.72 -14.80
C VAL A 243 13.52 -4.27 -13.39
N TYR A 244 13.25 -5.24 -12.53
CA TYR A 244 12.84 -5.03 -11.14
C TYR A 244 14.05 -5.14 -10.21
N LYS A 245 14.31 -4.09 -9.44
CA LYS A 245 15.27 -4.11 -8.35
C LYS A 245 14.52 -4.03 -7.02
N PRO A 246 14.27 -5.16 -6.34
CA PRO A 246 13.64 -5.13 -5.03
C PRO A 246 14.48 -4.34 -4.03
N ASN A 247 13.81 -3.84 -2.99
CA ASN A 247 14.51 -3.30 -1.83
C ASN A 247 15.24 -4.45 -1.11
N PRO A 248 16.51 -4.28 -0.67
CA PRO A 248 17.28 -5.33 0.01
C PRO A 248 16.61 -5.88 1.28
N THR A 249 15.72 -5.11 1.88
CA THR A 249 14.88 -5.55 3.01
C THR A 249 14.07 -6.81 2.67
N PHE A 250 13.74 -7.02 1.40
CA PHE A 250 13.00 -8.17 0.89
C PHE A 250 13.88 -9.20 0.19
N ASP A 251 15.21 -9.18 0.38
CA ASP A 251 16.09 -10.26 -0.11
C ASP A 251 15.62 -11.67 0.32
N PRO A 252 15.12 -11.88 1.57
CA PRO A 252 14.55 -13.18 1.96
C PRO A 252 13.33 -13.60 1.14
N SER A 253 12.61 -12.66 0.52
CA SER A 253 11.43 -12.90 -0.31
C SER A 253 11.77 -13.10 -1.80
N LEU A 254 13.04 -13.02 -2.20
CA LEU A 254 13.45 -13.05 -3.61
C LEU A 254 12.93 -14.29 -4.35
N ALA A 255 13.08 -15.47 -3.77
CA ALA A 255 12.61 -16.72 -4.38
C ALA A 255 11.09 -16.71 -4.63
N VAL A 256 10.32 -16.12 -3.72
CA VAL A 256 8.86 -15.95 -3.89
C VAL A 256 8.54 -15.00 -5.04
N PHE A 257 9.29 -13.91 -5.17
CA PHE A 257 9.14 -12.99 -6.31
C PHE A 257 9.51 -13.65 -7.63
N GLU A 258 10.63 -14.37 -7.69
CA GLU A 258 11.07 -15.11 -8.86
C GLU A 258 10.05 -16.17 -9.28
N ASP A 259 9.58 -16.99 -8.34
CA ASP A 259 8.56 -18.02 -8.61
C ASP A 259 7.24 -17.41 -9.08
N THR A 260 6.80 -16.33 -8.44
CA THR A 260 5.56 -15.62 -8.81
C THR A 260 5.65 -15.04 -10.21
N LEU A 261 6.77 -14.40 -10.54
CA LEU A 261 6.98 -13.70 -11.81
C LEU A 261 7.57 -14.60 -12.89
N ARG A 262 7.87 -15.88 -12.60
CA ARG A 262 8.47 -16.85 -13.52
C ARG A 262 7.81 -16.87 -14.92
N PRO A 263 6.47 -16.85 -15.07
CA PRO A 263 5.85 -16.80 -16.39
C PRO A 263 6.29 -15.61 -17.27
N PHE A 264 6.61 -14.47 -16.64
CA PHE A 264 7.14 -13.30 -17.33
C PHE A 264 8.66 -13.34 -17.47
N ILE A 265 9.37 -13.88 -16.48
CA ILE A 265 10.84 -14.01 -16.48
C ILE A 265 11.30 -14.98 -17.56
N ASP A 266 10.67 -16.16 -17.67
CA ASP A 266 11.02 -17.20 -18.64
C ASP A 266 10.82 -16.73 -20.09
N ARG A 267 9.90 -15.76 -20.29
CA ARG A 267 9.64 -15.10 -21.57
C ARG A 267 10.50 -13.85 -21.81
N GLY A 268 11.36 -13.48 -20.87
CA GLY A 268 12.22 -12.31 -20.97
C GLY A 268 11.49 -10.96 -20.82
N PHE A 269 10.25 -10.93 -20.34
CA PHE A 269 9.52 -9.66 -20.14
C PHE A 269 9.82 -8.99 -18.80
N VAL A 270 10.31 -9.76 -17.83
CA VAL A 270 10.75 -9.29 -16.52
C VAL A 270 12.14 -9.84 -16.24
N SER A 271 13.01 -9.04 -15.64
CA SER A 271 14.24 -9.52 -15.01
C SER A 271 14.35 -8.92 -13.62
N ILE A 272 14.94 -9.68 -12.68
CA ILE A 272 15.15 -9.22 -11.32
C ILE A 272 16.65 -9.03 -11.10
N VAL A 273 17.04 -7.89 -10.52
CA VAL A 273 18.42 -7.60 -10.14
C VAL A 273 18.46 -7.26 -8.65
N THR A 274 19.30 -7.97 -7.89
CA THR A 274 19.53 -7.67 -6.47
C THR A 274 20.66 -6.67 -6.32
N GLY A 275 20.74 -6.02 -5.16
CA GLY A 275 21.78 -5.05 -4.87
C GLY A 275 21.27 -3.78 -4.17
N GLY A 276 22.21 -2.92 -3.83
CA GLY A 276 21.98 -1.68 -3.09
C GLY A 276 21.77 -0.48 -4.00
N ALA A 277 22.35 0.65 -3.59
CA ALA A 277 22.24 1.91 -4.30
C ALA A 277 23.02 1.93 -5.62
N ASP A 278 24.13 1.22 -5.70
CA ASP A 278 25.01 1.21 -6.88
C ASP A 278 24.34 0.49 -8.05
N GLU A 279 23.71 -0.66 -7.82
CA GLU A 279 22.93 -1.37 -8.83
C GLU A 279 21.68 -0.56 -9.22
N GLY A 280 21.05 0.10 -8.25
CA GLY A 280 19.96 1.04 -8.52
C GLY A 280 20.39 2.19 -9.44
N LYS A 281 21.56 2.77 -9.18
CA LYS A 281 22.14 3.84 -10.01
C LYS A 281 22.48 3.34 -11.42
N GLN A 282 23.18 2.22 -11.53
CA GLN A 282 23.49 1.59 -12.82
C GLN A 282 22.22 1.36 -13.62
N LEU A 283 21.16 0.85 -12.99
CA LEU A 283 19.90 0.54 -13.64
C LEU A 283 19.17 1.79 -14.15
N VAL A 284 19.00 2.82 -13.32
CA VAL A 284 18.28 4.03 -13.75
C VAL A 284 19.05 4.85 -14.80
N ASP A 285 20.38 4.78 -14.79
CA ASP A 285 21.23 5.48 -15.76
C ASP A 285 21.34 4.70 -17.09
N HIS A 286 21.08 3.40 -17.10
CA HIS A 286 21.28 2.52 -18.26
C HIS A 286 20.61 3.04 -19.55
N PRO A 287 21.32 3.14 -20.69
CA PRO A 287 20.84 3.83 -21.90
C PRO A 287 19.58 3.22 -22.53
N MET A 288 19.34 1.91 -22.34
CA MET A 288 18.15 1.22 -22.85
C MET A 288 16.91 1.33 -21.93
N VAL A 289 17.04 1.95 -20.76
CA VAL A 289 15.89 2.22 -19.87
C VAL A 289 15.20 3.51 -20.30
N ASP A 290 13.91 3.42 -20.61
CA ASP A 290 13.09 4.52 -21.12
C ASP A 290 12.38 5.30 -20.00
N GLU A 291 11.98 4.60 -18.93
CA GLU A 291 11.21 5.14 -17.82
C GLU A 291 11.63 4.49 -16.49
N VAL A 292 11.55 5.25 -15.41
CA VAL A 292 11.87 4.79 -14.05
C VAL A 292 10.62 4.86 -13.19
N PHE A 293 10.32 3.75 -12.52
CA PHE A 293 9.35 3.69 -11.43
C PHE A 293 10.12 3.55 -10.13
N MET A 294 9.76 4.33 -9.12
CA MET A 294 10.34 4.22 -7.79
C MET A 294 9.26 4.30 -6.73
N THR A 295 9.31 3.36 -5.79
CA THR A 295 8.56 3.47 -4.54
C THR A 295 9.53 3.66 -3.39
N GLY A 296 9.42 4.76 -2.63
CA GLY A 296 10.38 5.02 -1.54
C GLY A 296 10.31 6.43 -0.94
N GLY A 297 11.45 6.90 -0.43
CA GLY A 297 11.55 8.22 0.22
C GLY A 297 11.97 9.34 -0.73
N ALA A 298 11.50 10.56 -0.48
CA ALA A 298 11.86 11.75 -1.27
C ALA A 298 13.37 12.00 -1.39
N ALA A 299 14.15 11.68 -0.34
CA ALA A 299 15.61 11.80 -0.39
C ALA A 299 16.25 10.92 -1.47
N THR A 300 15.72 9.72 -1.72
CA THR A 300 16.21 8.85 -2.78
C THR A 300 15.80 9.37 -4.16
N TYR A 301 14.58 9.90 -4.29
CA TYR A 301 14.15 10.58 -5.51
C TYR A 301 15.09 11.74 -5.86
N TYR A 302 15.41 12.60 -4.89
CA TYR A 302 16.32 13.72 -5.12
C TYR A 302 17.74 13.27 -5.45
N ARG A 303 18.24 12.17 -4.86
CA ARG A 303 19.54 11.61 -5.23
C ARG A 303 19.60 11.21 -6.70
N ILE A 304 18.53 10.58 -7.21
CA ILE A 304 18.43 10.23 -8.64
C ILE A 304 18.29 11.50 -9.47
N MET A 305 17.38 12.39 -9.08
CA MET A 305 17.01 13.56 -9.86
C MET A 305 18.12 14.63 -9.94
N TRP A 306 18.88 14.83 -8.85
CA TRP A 306 19.82 15.94 -8.66
C TRP A 306 21.22 15.51 -8.18
N GLY A 307 21.45 14.25 -7.83
CA GLY A 307 22.71 13.80 -7.22
C GLY A 307 22.86 14.12 -5.73
N SER A 308 21.81 14.61 -5.06
CA SER A 308 21.81 15.03 -3.65
C SER A 308 20.52 14.60 -2.95
N PRO A 309 20.50 14.31 -1.62
CA PRO A 309 19.28 13.93 -0.90
C PRO A 309 18.24 15.06 -0.77
N ALA A 310 18.54 16.26 -1.25
CA ALA A 310 17.62 17.39 -1.31
C ALA A 310 17.80 18.14 -2.64
N PRO A 311 16.73 18.76 -3.17
CA PRO A 311 16.82 19.55 -4.39
C PRO A 311 17.60 20.84 -4.14
N PRO A 312 18.17 21.46 -5.19
CA PRO A 312 18.77 22.78 -5.07
C PRO A 312 17.72 23.84 -4.70
N LEU A 313 18.17 24.89 -4.00
CA LEU A 313 17.31 26.03 -3.70
C LEU A 313 16.87 26.74 -4.98
N LEU A 314 15.59 27.08 -5.07
CA LEU A 314 15.06 27.84 -6.19
C LEU A 314 15.52 29.31 -6.12
N PRO A 315 16.12 29.86 -7.20
CA PRO A 315 16.46 31.27 -7.25
C PRO A 315 15.21 32.14 -7.34
N LYS A 316 15.33 33.42 -6.95
CA LYS A 316 14.23 34.40 -7.06
C LYS A 316 13.77 34.63 -8.50
N ASP A 317 14.67 34.48 -9.46
CA ASP A 317 14.40 34.57 -10.90
C ASP A 317 14.18 33.15 -11.46
N PRO A 318 12.94 32.77 -11.84
CA PRO A 318 12.64 31.44 -12.37
C PRO A 318 13.42 31.09 -13.64
N ALA A 319 13.85 32.08 -14.42
CA ALA A 319 14.64 31.84 -15.64
C ALA A 319 16.04 31.29 -15.35
N ARG A 320 16.49 31.36 -14.09
CA ARG A 320 17.77 30.84 -13.61
C ARG A 320 17.62 29.53 -12.84
N ALA A 321 16.42 28.95 -12.79
CA ALA A 321 16.21 27.69 -12.10
C ALA A 321 17.11 26.60 -12.69
N PRO A 322 17.85 25.84 -11.87
CA PRO A 322 18.71 24.78 -12.38
C PRO A 322 17.85 23.70 -13.03
N VAL A 323 18.33 23.06 -14.08
CA VAL A 323 17.56 22.01 -14.74
C VAL A 323 18.00 20.65 -14.18
N PRO A 324 17.08 19.73 -13.84
CA PRO A 324 17.48 18.43 -13.34
C PRO A 324 18.43 17.70 -14.29
N PRO A 325 19.54 17.12 -13.81
CA PRO A 325 20.43 16.31 -14.65
C PRO A 325 19.73 15.04 -15.16
N PHE A 326 18.85 14.43 -14.36
CA PHE A 326 18.08 13.27 -14.77
C PHE A 326 16.91 13.66 -15.67
N ARG A 327 16.75 13.00 -16.83
CA ARG A 327 15.80 13.41 -17.89
C ARG A 327 14.81 12.34 -18.34
N LYS A 328 14.95 11.10 -17.90
CA LYS A 328 14.02 10.02 -18.27
C LYS A 328 12.66 10.25 -17.61
N GLN A 329 11.61 9.66 -18.18
CA GLN A 329 10.30 9.67 -17.54
C GLN A 329 10.40 9.02 -16.16
N PHE A 330 9.75 9.61 -15.17
CA PHE A 330 9.87 9.18 -13.78
C PHE A 330 8.49 9.16 -13.12
N VAL A 331 8.04 7.97 -12.73
CA VAL A 331 6.95 7.78 -11.78
C VAL A 331 7.55 7.52 -10.40
N ALA A 332 7.20 8.35 -9.43
CA ALA A 332 7.65 8.24 -8.06
C ALA A 332 6.43 8.15 -7.15
N GLU A 333 6.35 7.10 -6.34
CA GLU A 333 5.34 6.89 -5.31
C GLU A 333 6.04 6.99 -3.95
N LEU A 334 5.77 8.07 -3.22
CA LEU A 334 6.53 8.43 -2.03
C LEU A 334 5.61 8.60 -0.82
N GLY A 335 6.21 8.53 0.36
CA GLY A 335 5.53 8.76 1.62
C GLY A 335 5.03 10.20 1.84
N GLY A 336 4.47 10.44 3.01
CA GLY A 336 3.95 11.76 3.40
C GLY A 336 3.39 11.78 4.81
N VAL A 337 3.01 12.98 5.26
CA VAL A 337 2.29 13.21 6.51
C VAL A 337 0.80 13.09 6.22
N ASN A 338 0.26 11.87 6.31
CA ASN A 338 -1.14 11.64 5.94
C ASN A 338 -2.11 12.07 7.06
N PRO A 339 -3.10 12.94 6.74
CA PRO A 339 -4.14 13.33 7.66
C PRO A 339 -5.22 12.25 7.85
N TRP A 340 -5.72 12.20 9.08
CA TRP A 340 -6.96 11.53 9.47
C TRP A 340 -7.90 12.54 10.10
N ILE A 341 -8.83 13.06 9.29
CA ILE A 341 -9.78 14.09 9.68
C ILE A 341 -10.97 13.44 10.41
N VAL A 342 -11.18 13.81 11.67
CA VAL A 342 -12.30 13.35 12.49
C VAL A 342 -13.29 14.49 12.63
N ALA A 343 -14.35 14.47 11.82
CA ALA A 343 -15.30 15.58 11.75
C ALA A 343 -16.25 15.60 12.96
N PRO A 344 -16.57 16.79 13.51
CA PRO A 344 -17.43 16.89 14.69
C PRO A 344 -18.87 16.46 14.39
N GLY A 345 -19.58 16.09 15.44
CA GLY A 345 -21.00 15.74 15.40
C GLY A 345 -21.45 14.96 16.62
N LYS A 346 -22.74 14.62 16.72
CA LYS A 346 -23.29 13.86 17.87
C LYS A 346 -23.22 12.35 17.64
N TRP A 347 -22.05 11.76 17.80
CA TRP A 347 -21.83 10.34 17.52
C TRP A 347 -22.42 9.47 18.64
N SER A 348 -22.98 8.32 18.28
CA SER A 348 -23.34 7.32 19.29
C SER A 348 -22.08 6.76 19.96
N TRP A 349 -22.24 6.10 21.11
CA TRP A 349 -21.11 5.41 21.74
C TRP A 349 -20.51 4.33 20.82
N VAL A 350 -21.34 3.63 20.04
CA VAL A 350 -20.90 2.61 19.07
C VAL A 350 -20.07 3.25 17.97
N ASP A 351 -20.54 4.37 17.39
CA ASP A 351 -19.83 5.14 16.38
C ASP A 351 -18.43 5.57 16.89
N LEU A 352 -18.37 6.14 18.10
CA LEU A 352 -17.11 6.58 18.71
C LEU A 352 -16.14 5.42 18.92
N LYS A 353 -16.61 4.32 19.52
CA LYS A 353 -15.79 3.14 19.79
C LYS A 353 -15.27 2.54 18.49
N LEU A 354 -16.12 2.44 17.46
CA LEU A 354 -15.78 1.92 16.15
C LEU A 354 -14.64 2.74 15.53
N HIS A 355 -14.83 4.04 15.32
CA HIS A 355 -13.84 4.84 14.60
C HIS A 355 -12.55 5.06 15.40
N ALA A 356 -12.62 5.16 16.74
CA ALA A 356 -11.43 5.25 17.58
C ALA A 356 -10.62 3.94 17.55
N SER A 357 -11.31 2.79 17.59
CA SER A 357 -10.66 1.49 17.48
C SER A 357 -10.01 1.31 16.11
N HIS A 358 -10.76 1.59 15.03
CA HIS A 358 -10.25 1.50 13.67
C HIS A 358 -8.97 2.30 13.48
N LEU A 359 -8.98 3.58 13.88
CA LEU A 359 -7.80 4.43 13.84
C LEU A 359 -6.63 3.83 14.66
N GLY A 360 -6.89 3.32 15.86
CA GLY A 360 -5.86 2.68 16.69
C GLY A 360 -5.18 1.49 16.01
N TYR A 361 -5.95 0.62 15.34
CA TYR A 361 -5.38 -0.53 14.62
C TYR A 361 -4.61 -0.11 13.36
N VAL A 362 -5.16 0.80 12.54
CA VAL A 362 -4.47 1.21 11.30
C VAL A 362 -3.21 2.05 11.58
N MET A 363 -3.14 2.74 12.72
CA MET A 363 -1.92 3.40 13.18
C MET A 363 -0.77 2.41 13.43
N LEU A 364 -1.10 1.20 13.86
CA LEU A 364 -0.13 0.15 14.21
C LEU A 364 0.12 -0.85 13.06
N PHE A 365 -0.62 -0.71 11.96
CA PHE A 365 -0.47 -1.59 10.80
C PHE A 365 0.97 -1.56 10.28
N ASN A 366 1.56 -2.75 10.13
CA ASN A 366 2.96 -2.94 9.71
C ASN A 366 3.99 -2.20 10.59
N GLY A 367 3.70 -1.96 11.87
CA GLY A 367 4.58 -1.20 12.76
C GLY A 367 4.72 0.28 12.39
N GLY A 368 3.75 0.82 11.64
CA GLY A 368 3.76 2.20 11.16
C GLY A 368 4.62 2.42 9.92
N HIS A 369 5.19 1.36 9.35
CA HIS A 369 6.02 1.41 8.14
C HIS A 369 5.15 1.40 6.87
N ILE A 370 4.27 2.40 6.71
CA ILE A 370 3.30 2.49 5.61
C ILE A 370 3.26 3.93 5.08
N CYS A 371 3.36 4.09 3.76
CA CYS A 371 3.36 5.39 3.09
C CYS A 371 2.07 6.19 3.32
N ALA A 372 0.94 5.50 3.51
CA ALA A 372 -0.37 6.08 3.77
C ALA A 372 -0.78 6.10 5.26
N ARG A 373 0.15 5.83 6.20
CA ARG A 373 -0.22 5.69 7.62
C ARG A 373 -0.86 6.97 8.18
N PRO A 374 -1.84 6.87 9.09
CA PRO A 374 -2.37 8.03 9.80
C PRO A 374 -1.30 8.65 10.73
N GLN A 375 -0.70 9.77 10.31
CA GLN A 375 0.28 10.47 11.13
C GLN A 375 -0.34 11.63 11.90
N VAL A 376 -1.15 12.46 11.23
CA VAL A 376 -1.77 13.64 11.83
C VAL A 376 -3.27 13.44 11.93
N ILE A 377 -3.79 13.39 13.15
CA ILE A 377 -5.22 13.35 13.45
C ILE A 377 -5.69 14.80 13.56
N ILE A 378 -6.68 15.18 12.76
CA ILE A 378 -7.23 16.54 12.76
C ILE A 378 -8.61 16.47 13.41
N THR A 379 -8.81 17.18 14.52
CA THR A 379 -10.10 17.24 15.21
C THR A 379 -10.57 18.68 15.41
N CYS A 380 -11.85 18.86 15.74
CA CYS A 380 -12.39 20.15 16.16
C CYS A 380 -12.20 20.33 17.67
N ARG A 381 -11.55 21.42 18.08
CA ARG A 381 -11.31 21.78 19.49
C ARG A 381 -12.62 21.88 20.27
N ASN A 382 -13.66 22.43 19.65
CA ASN A 382 -14.94 22.71 20.28
C ASN A 382 -15.92 21.53 20.18
N TRP A 383 -15.51 20.38 19.62
CA TRP A 383 -16.33 19.18 19.56
C TRP A 383 -16.53 18.58 20.96
N PRO A 384 -17.78 18.51 21.49
CA PRO A 384 -18.01 18.04 22.86
C PRO A 384 -17.55 16.60 23.13
N GLN A 385 -17.47 15.75 22.10
CA GLN A 385 -17.05 14.35 22.24
C GLN A 385 -15.57 14.13 21.91
N ARG A 386 -14.77 15.19 21.61
CA ARG A 386 -13.33 15.08 21.30
C ARG A 386 -12.56 14.31 22.38
N ALA A 387 -12.71 14.73 23.63
CA ALA A 387 -12.01 14.09 24.76
C ALA A 387 -12.44 12.62 24.95
N GLN A 388 -13.69 12.29 24.63
CA GLN A 388 -14.18 10.91 24.68
C GLN A 388 -13.57 10.06 23.56
N PHE A 389 -13.50 10.58 22.33
CA PHE A 389 -12.87 9.91 21.19
C PHE A 389 -11.37 9.63 21.45
N LEU A 390 -10.62 10.64 21.91
CA LEU A 390 -9.18 10.49 22.18
C LEU A 390 -8.90 9.52 23.34
N ARG A 391 -9.79 9.45 24.33
CA ARG A 391 -9.70 8.45 25.40
C ARG A 391 -9.88 7.03 24.87
N LEU A 392 -10.90 6.80 24.03
CA LEU A 392 -11.13 5.49 23.41
C LEU A 392 -9.97 5.08 22.51
N LEU A 393 -9.40 6.02 21.75
CA LEU A 393 -8.21 5.77 20.94
C LEU A 393 -7.02 5.35 21.83
N ARG A 394 -6.78 6.08 22.93
CA ARG A 394 -5.75 5.73 23.90
C ARG A 394 -5.99 4.34 24.51
N GLU A 395 -7.22 4.00 24.91
CA GLU A 395 -7.57 2.68 25.44
C GLU A 395 -7.28 1.54 24.46
N VAL A 396 -7.50 1.75 23.16
CA VAL A 396 -7.16 0.78 22.10
C VAL A 396 -5.64 0.60 22.00
N LEU A 397 -4.88 1.70 22.00
CA LEU A 397 -3.42 1.64 21.95
C LEU A 397 -2.81 1.01 23.21
N GLU A 398 -3.40 1.21 24.39
CA GLU A 398 -2.96 0.59 25.64
C GLU A 398 -3.23 -0.92 25.66
N SER A 399 -4.34 -1.37 25.07
CA SER A 399 -4.74 -2.79 25.07
C SER A 399 -4.11 -3.60 23.93
N THR A 400 -3.60 -2.92 22.89
CA THR A 400 -2.90 -3.59 21.79
C THR A 400 -1.47 -3.99 22.24
N PRO A 401 -1.02 -5.23 21.96
CA PRO A 401 0.38 -5.61 22.17
C PRO A 401 1.35 -4.64 21.49
N LEU A 402 2.61 -4.58 21.94
CA LEU A 402 3.59 -3.73 21.28
C LEU A 402 3.93 -4.28 19.90
N ALA A 403 3.88 -3.42 18.89
CA ALA A 403 4.24 -3.78 17.52
C ALA A 403 5.76 -3.83 17.32
N PRO A 404 6.29 -4.84 16.61
CA PRO A 404 7.68 -4.79 16.20
C PRO A 404 7.88 -3.65 15.19
N SER A 405 8.93 -2.87 15.39
CA SER A 405 9.41 -1.90 14.41
C SER A 405 10.72 -2.45 13.83
N TRP A 406 10.73 -2.64 12.52
CA TRP A 406 11.71 -3.51 11.85
C TRP A 406 12.43 -2.79 10.69
N TYR A 407 11.87 -1.69 10.20
CA TYR A 407 12.43 -0.97 9.06
C TYR A 407 13.79 -0.33 9.40
N PRO A 408 14.75 -0.28 8.48
CA PRO A 408 16.07 0.28 8.73
C PRO A 408 16.04 1.68 9.33
N ASN A 409 16.93 1.93 10.30
CA ASN A 409 17.15 3.22 10.98
C ASN A 409 15.98 3.75 11.83
N TYR A 410 14.93 2.94 12.10
CA TYR A 410 13.78 3.43 12.88
C TYR A 410 14.17 3.93 14.28
N GLN A 411 15.14 3.32 14.96
CA GLN A 411 15.54 3.70 16.33
C GLN A 411 16.10 5.13 16.39
N GLN A 412 16.96 5.48 15.44
CA GLN A 412 17.53 6.83 15.34
C GLN A 412 16.43 7.85 15.04
N LYS A 413 15.48 7.48 14.18
CA LYS A 413 14.34 8.33 13.83
C LYS A 413 13.40 8.53 15.01
N LEU A 414 13.09 7.46 15.74
CA LEU A 414 12.31 7.48 16.99
C LEU A 414 12.93 8.44 18.02
N GLN A 415 14.23 8.26 18.32
CA GLN A 415 14.93 9.12 19.29
C GLN A 415 14.87 10.61 18.89
N ARG A 416 15.08 10.91 17.61
CA ARG A 416 15.01 12.29 17.11
C ARG A 416 13.60 12.88 17.23
N PHE A 417 12.56 12.10 16.91
CA PHE A 417 11.17 12.55 17.03
C PHE A 417 10.78 12.82 18.48
N VAL A 418 11.18 11.94 19.40
CA VAL A 418 11.00 12.12 20.86
C VAL A 418 11.66 13.42 21.31
N GLN A 419 12.95 13.61 21.01
CA GLN A 419 13.69 14.82 21.38
C GLN A 419 13.07 16.10 20.80
N GLN A 420 12.55 16.03 19.57
CA GLN A 420 11.96 17.19 18.92
C GLN A 420 10.60 17.55 19.53
N LEU A 421 9.78 16.56 19.93
CA LEU A 421 8.56 16.82 20.70
C LEU A 421 8.87 17.41 22.08
N GLU A 422 9.92 16.92 22.76
CA GLU A 422 10.39 17.48 24.03
C GLU A 422 10.82 18.96 23.89
N ARG A 423 11.52 19.30 22.80
CA ARG A 423 11.87 20.69 22.46
C ARG A 423 10.65 21.57 22.18
N GLU A 424 9.58 20.98 21.67
CA GLU A 424 8.27 21.65 21.49
C GLU A 424 7.43 21.68 22.78
N GLY A 425 7.99 21.25 23.91
CA GLY A 425 7.38 21.36 25.23
C GLY A 425 6.47 20.20 25.63
N LYS A 426 6.53 19.05 24.94
CA LYS A 426 5.80 17.83 25.31
C LYS A 426 6.73 16.87 26.06
N SER A 427 6.42 16.55 27.30
CA SER A 427 7.15 15.50 28.04
C SER A 427 6.93 14.13 27.39
N ALA A 428 7.95 13.27 27.39
CA ALA A 428 7.85 11.90 26.90
C ALA A 428 6.67 11.12 27.52
N ASP A 429 6.38 11.34 28.80
CA ASP A 429 5.27 10.69 29.51
C ASP A 429 3.89 11.11 28.98
N GLU A 430 3.75 12.29 28.38
CA GLU A 430 2.47 12.78 27.85
C GLU A 430 2.04 12.04 26.59
N PHE A 431 3.01 11.67 25.75
CA PHE A 431 2.77 11.05 24.45
C PHE A 431 3.16 9.58 24.37
N THR A 432 3.83 9.03 25.38
CA THR A 432 4.10 7.59 25.48
C THR A 432 2.88 6.86 26.04
N ILE A 433 2.43 5.82 25.33
CA ILE A 433 1.31 5.00 25.78
C ILE A 433 1.84 3.77 26.50
N SER A 434 1.49 3.64 27.78
CA SER A 434 1.81 2.46 28.59
C SER A 434 0.96 1.26 28.16
N SER A 435 1.62 0.23 27.64
CA SER A 435 0.96 -1.02 27.30
C SER A 435 0.37 -1.71 28.55
N LYS A 436 -0.91 -2.08 28.49
CA LYS A 436 -1.60 -2.94 29.47
C LYS A 436 -1.49 -4.42 29.12
N SER A 437 -0.93 -4.76 27.95
CA SER A 437 -0.68 -6.15 27.57
C SER A 437 0.43 -6.76 28.43
N ARG A 438 0.40 -8.09 28.61
CA ARG A 438 1.43 -8.80 29.38
C ARG A 438 2.75 -8.73 28.62
N LEU A 439 3.61 -7.81 29.03
CA LEU A 439 4.97 -7.69 28.49
C LEU A 439 5.82 -8.90 28.87
N THR A 440 6.59 -9.38 27.90
CA THR A 440 7.53 -10.49 28.01
C THR A 440 8.95 -10.01 27.71
N LYS A 441 9.96 -10.87 27.90
CA LYS A 441 11.35 -10.54 27.52
C LYS A 441 11.48 -10.17 26.04
N LYS A 442 10.62 -10.72 25.17
CA LYS A 442 10.60 -10.45 23.73
C LYS A 442 10.17 -9.02 23.41
N ASP A 443 9.41 -8.39 24.29
CA ASP A 443 8.95 -7.00 24.13
C ASP A 443 10.03 -5.97 24.50
N SER A 444 11.13 -6.38 25.14
CA SER A 444 12.20 -5.48 25.58
C SER A 444 12.90 -4.71 24.45
N GLY A 445 12.68 -5.11 23.19
CA GLY A 445 13.17 -4.41 21.99
C GLY A 445 12.08 -3.73 21.15
N ARG A 446 10.81 -3.78 21.55
CA ARG A 446 9.71 -3.17 20.80
C ARG A 446 9.45 -1.74 21.30
N PRO A 447 9.28 -0.75 20.41
CA PRO A 447 9.00 0.61 20.83
C PRO A 447 7.59 0.70 21.44
N PRO A 448 7.38 1.63 22.40
CA PRO A 448 6.03 1.93 22.87
C PRO A 448 5.18 2.54 21.74
N HIS A 449 3.86 2.45 21.87
CA HIS A 449 2.96 3.23 21.03
C HIS A 449 3.06 4.71 21.43
N LEU A 450 3.17 5.61 20.45
CA LEU A 450 3.29 7.04 20.70
C LEU A 450 2.10 7.80 20.10
N LEU A 451 1.45 8.62 20.92
CA LEU A 451 0.35 9.50 20.53
C LEU A 451 0.47 10.85 21.25
N ALA A 452 0.94 11.87 20.55
CA ALA A 452 1.01 13.24 21.07
C ALA A 452 -0.30 13.97 20.76
N VAL A 453 -0.99 14.50 21.77
CA VAL A 453 -2.27 15.22 21.60
C VAL A 453 -2.11 16.71 21.89
N ASP A 454 -3.01 17.54 21.34
CA ASP A 454 -2.95 19.00 21.48
C ASP A 454 -1.56 19.55 21.09
N ILE A 455 -1.04 19.12 19.94
CA ILE A 455 0.22 19.64 19.39
C ILE A 455 -0.03 20.92 18.59
N SER A 456 1.02 21.74 18.45
CA SER A 456 0.94 22.96 17.64
C SER A 456 0.69 22.64 16.16
N PRO A 457 -0.19 23.39 15.47
CA PRO A 457 -0.32 23.38 14.01
C PRO A 457 0.98 23.65 13.24
N THR A 458 2.00 24.19 13.92
CA THR A 458 3.34 24.48 13.35
C THR A 458 4.41 23.48 13.80
N SER A 459 4.03 22.37 14.44
CA SER A 459 4.95 21.31 14.89
C SER A 459 5.70 20.69 13.71
N PHE A 460 6.93 20.23 13.95
CA PHE A 460 7.69 19.45 12.97
C PHE A 460 6.95 18.18 12.50
N MET A 461 6.02 17.65 13.31
CA MET A 461 5.18 16.49 12.97
C MET A 461 4.33 16.70 11.72
N MET A 462 4.11 17.96 11.32
CA MET A 462 3.41 18.33 10.09
C MET A 462 4.31 18.29 8.85
N GLN A 463 5.63 18.39 9.04
CA GLN A 463 6.60 18.64 7.97
C GLN A 463 7.50 17.43 7.67
N GLU A 464 7.51 16.44 8.55
CA GLU A 464 8.37 15.27 8.40
C GLU A 464 7.60 13.97 8.61
N GLU A 465 7.65 13.08 7.61
CA GLU A 465 7.10 11.74 7.71
C GLU A 465 7.89 10.93 8.75
N ALA A 466 7.20 10.32 9.73
CA ALA A 466 7.83 9.50 10.76
C ALA A 466 8.16 8.10 10.25
N PHE A 467 7.24 7.43 9.54
CA PHE A 467 7.41 6.05 9.07
C PHE A 467 7.79 5.07 10.21
N PHE A 468 7.09 5.17 11.34
CA PHE A 468 7.04 4.23 12.47
C PHE A 468 5.84 4.60 13.36
N ASN A 469 5.56 3.85 14.44
CA ASN A 469 4.39 3.99 15.32
C ASN A 469 4.35 5.27 16.19
N ILE A 470 4.25 6.45 15.58
CA ILE A 470 3.96 7.71 16.28
C ILE A 470 2.87 8.51 15.57
N SER A 471 1.81 8.91 16.26
CA SER A 471 0.82 9.82 15.67
C SER A 471 0.62 11.04 16.55
N ALA A 472 0.03 12.06 15.96
CA ALA A 472 -0.01 13.39 16.51
C ALA A 472 -1.40 13.97 16.25
N GLU A 473 -2.04 14.57 17.25
CA GLU A 473 -3.35 15.18 17.11
C GLU A 473 -3.27 16.70 17.21
N VAL A 474 -3.89 17.37 16.23
CA VAL A 474 -4.08 18.82 16.18
C VAL A 474 -5.57 19.11 16.29
N ALA A 475 -5.93 19.98 17.23
CA ALA A 475 -7.28 20.47 17.41
C ALA A 475 -7.45 21.87 16.77
N LEU A 476 -8.21 21.95 15.68
CA LEU A 476 -8.54 23.20 15.01
C LEU A 476 -9.63 23.93 15.79
N ASP A 477 -9.48 25.24 15.95
CA ASP A 477 -10.45 26.07 16.66
C ASP A 477 -11.54 26.55 15.69
N THR A 478 -12.56 25.71 15.52
CA THR A 478 -13.73 25.97 14.69
C THR A 478 -15.00 25.69 15.49
N PRO A 479 -16.17 26.19 15.06
CA PRO A 479 -17.46 25.62 15.48
C PRO A 479 -17.52 24.10 15.31
N ASP A 480 -18.41 23.43 16.06
CA ASP A 480 -18.54 21.97 16.12
C ASP A 480 -19.52 21.39 15.08
N ASP A 481 -19.59 22.02 13.92
CA ASP A 481 -20.38 21.59 12.76
C ASP A 481 -19.50 21.32 11.53
N LEU A 482 -20.05 20.56 10.58
CA LEU A 482 -19.31 20.13 9.39
C LEU A 482 -19.00 21.30 8.45
N GLN A 483 -19.91 22.27 8.37
CA GLN A 483 -19.84 23.42 7.47
C GLN A 483 -18.68 24.34 7.83
N ALA A 484 -18.41 24.53 9.12
CA ALA A 484 -17.28 25.30 9.59
C ALA A 484 -15.98 24.48 9.66
N PHE A 485 -16.06 23.22 10.10
CA PHE A 485 -14.85 22.42 10.36
C PHE A 485 -14.19 21.88 9.09
N LEU A 486 -14.95 21.26 8.19
CA LEU A 486 -14.34 20.53 7.06
C LEU A 486 -13.56 21.43 6.09
N PRO A 487 -14.01 22.66 5.75
CA PRO A 487 -13.21 23.57 4.94
C PRO A 487 -11.86 23.93 5.58
N GLU A 488 -11.85 24.23 6.89
CA GLU A 488 -10.62 24.55 7.61
C GLU A 488 -9.70 23.33 7.78
N ALA A 489 -10.28 22.14 8.04
CA ALA A 489 -9.51 20.90 8.10
C ALA A 489 -8.88 20.54 6.75
N THR A 490 -9.62 20.72 5.65
CA THR A 490 -9.14 20.52 4.28
C THR A 490 -8.02 21.50 3.94
N LYS A 491 -8.21 22.78 4.26
CA LYS A 491 -7.19 23.81 4.08
C LYS A 491 -5.93 23.49 4.90
N PHE A 492 -6.08 23.13 6.17
CA PHE A 492 -4.97 22.74 7.02
C PHE A 492 -4.22 21.54 6.43
N ALA A 493 -4.93 20.50 6.02
CA ALA A 493 -4.35 19.31 5.39
C ALA A 493 -3.57 19.66 4.11
N ASN A 494 -4.10 20.54 3.27
CA ASN A 494 -3.45 20.93 2.01
C ASN A 494 -2.25 21.87 2.18
N GLU A 495 -2.30 22.77 3.16
CA GLU A 495 -1.32 23.86 3.29
C GLU A 495 -0.24 23.61 4.35
N LYS A 496 -0.53 22.77 5.36
CA LYS A 496 0.36 22.58 6.52
C LYS A 496 1.02 21.22 6.56
N LEU A 497 0.52 20.22 5.84
CA LEU A 497 1.10 18.89 5.87
C LEU A 497 2.04 18.69 4.68
N MET A 498 3.21 18.12 4.95
CA MET A 498 4.13 17.69 3.90
C MET A 498 3.62 16.40 3.26
N GLY A 499 3.59 16.37 1.93
CA GLY A 499 3.10 15.23 1.18
C GLY A 499 1.60 15.32 0.90
N ASN A 500 1.16 14.54 -0.07
CA ASN A 500 -0.19 14.57 -0.60
C ASN A 500 -0.60 13.20 -1.18
N LEU A 501 -0.09 12.10 -0.61
CA LEU A 501 -0.46 10.75 -1.02
C LEU A 501 -1.90 10.44 -0.60
N SER A 502 -2.14 10.40 0.71
CA SER A 502 -3.35 9.84 1.30
C SER A 502 -4.03 10.78 2.30
N CYS A 503 -5.36 10.86 2.27
CA CYS A 503 -6.15 11.53 3.30
C CYS A 503 -7.38 10.69 3.66
N THR A 504 -7.64 10.47 4.94
CA THR A 504 -8.89 9.82 5.40
C THR A 504 -9.78 10.81 6.14
N VAL A 505 -11.05 10.87 5.77
CA VAL A 505 -12.09 11.72 6.37
C VAL A 505 -13.15 10.84 7.01
N ILE A 506 -13.39 11.02 8.31
CA ILE A 506 -14.45 10.37 9.05
C ILE A 506 -15.54 11.41 9.32
N ALA A 507 -16.68 11.28 8.62
CA ALA A 507 -17.77 12.25 8.68
C ALA A 507 -19.14 11.59 8.52
N LYS A 508 -20.10 12.00 9.36
CA LYS A 508 -21.48 11.50 9.37
C LYS A 508 -22.45 12.58 8.90
N ALA A 509 -22.88 12.50 7.65
CA ALA A 509 -23.92 13.38 7.12
C ALA A 509 -25.28 13.10 7.79
N ARG A 510 -26.02 14.17 8.13
CA ARG A 510 -27.40 14.12 8.66
C ARG A 510 -28.37 14.90 7.81
N THR A 511 -27.86 15.90 7.09
CA THR A 511 -28.61 16.75 6.19
C THR A 511 -28.03 16.69 4.78
N PRO A 512 -28.80 17.08 3.75
CA PRO A 512 -28.24 17.23 2.40
C PRO A 512 -27.08 18.23 2.33
N GLU A 513 -27.09 19.27 3.17
CA GLU A 513 -26.00 20.24 3.25
C GLU A 513 -24.73 19.61 3.83
N ASP A 514 -24.86 18.69 4.80
CA ASP A 514 -23.72 17.92 5.31
C ASP A 514 -23.09 17.07 4.20
N THR A 515 -23.92 16.38 3.41
CA THR A 515 -23.44 15.61 2.26
C THR A 515 -22.71 16.50 1.27
N ARG A 516 -23.28 17.68 0.97
CA ARG A 516 -22.66 18.65 0.07
C ARG A 516 -21.30 19.13 0.56
N VAL A 517 -21.17 19.56 1.81
CA VAL A 517 -19.88 20.04 2.33
C VAL A 517 -18.83 18.92 2.41
N ILE A 518 -19.25 17.68 2.69
CA ILE A 518 -18.35 16.52 2.64
C ILE A 518 -17.83 16.31 1.21
N ASP A 519 -18.71 16.29 0.22
CA ASP A 519 -18.31 16.12 -1.18
C ASP A 519 -17.44 17.29 -1.67
N GLU A 520 -17.77 18.54 -1.31
CA GLU A 520 -16.92 19.71 -1.60
C GLU A 520 -15.53 19.58 -0.98
N SER A 521 -15.43 19.09 0.26
CA SER A 521 -14.14 18.89 0.94
C SER A 521 -13.31 17.79 0.29
N ILE A 522 -13.94 16.70 -0.17
CA ILE A 522 -13.27 15.63 -0.93
C ILE A 522 -12.72 16.16 -2.26
N ASP A 523 -13.49 17.00 -2.95
CA ASP A 523 -13.04 17.65 -4.17
C ASP A 523 -11.86 18.60 -3.92
N ASP A 524 -11.90 19.37 -2.83
CA ASP A 524 -10.91 20.40 -2.48
C ASP A 524 -9.61 19.82 -1.89
N LEU A 525 -9.59 18.58 -1.38
CA LEU A 525 -8.38 17.91 -0.89
C LEU A 525 -7.39 17.61 -2.03
N ASN A 526 -6.17 18.14 -1.95
CA ASN A 526 -5.13 17.96 -2.98
C ASN A 526 -4.38 16.62 -2.88
N TYR A 527 -5.04 15.59 -2.34
CA TYR A 527 -4.48 14.26 -2.12
C TYR A 527 -4.84 13.33 -3.27
N GLY A 528 -3.91 12.45 -3.65
CA GLY A 528 -4.12 11.53 -4.77
C GLY A 528 -5.04 10.37 -4.43
N VAL A 529 -5.14 10.03 -3.15
CA VAL A 529 -6.01 8.98 -2.63
C VAL A 529 -6.77 9.49 -1.41
N ILE A 530 -8.10 9.38 -1.43
CA ILE A 530 -8.97 9.84 -0.35
C ILE A 530 -9.89 8.71 0.12
N GLY A 531 -10.04 8.57 1.44
CA GLY A 531 -11.03 7.69 2.04
C GLY A 531 -12.10 8.48 2.78
N LEU A 532 -13.38 8.24 2.49
CA LEU A 532 -14.51 8.72 3.28
C LEU A 532 -15.08 7.55 4.08
N ASN A 533 -14.94 7.65 5.41
CA ASN A 533 -15.32 6.62 6.39
C ASN A 533 -14.62 5.26 6.19
N SER A 534 -13.55 5.22 5.41
CA SER A 534 -12.73 4.05 5.15
C SER A 534 -11.28 4.47 5.04
N TYR A 535 -10.37 3.57 5.42
CA TYR A 535 -8.94 3.83 5.31
C TYR A 535 -8.56 3.97 3.83
N SER A 536 -7.99 5.12 3.47
CA SER A 536 -7.60 5.46 2.10
C SER A 536 -6.65 4.46 1.45
N LEU A 537 -5.81 3.76 2.22
CA LEU A 537 -4.93 2.69 1.71
C LEU A 537 -5.70 1.56 1.01
N ASN A 538 -6.95 1.30 1.39
CA ASN A 538 -7.75 0.23 0.81
C ASN A 538 -8.02 0.38 -0.69
N THR A 539 -7.83 1.58 -1.25
CA THR A 539 -7.88 1.79 -2.71
C THR A 539 -6.82 0.97 -3.45
N ILE A 540 -5.62 0.78 -2.88
CA ILE A 540 -4.51 0.06 -3.54
C ILE A 540 -4.87 -1.38 -3.92
N LEU A 541 -5.87 -1.95 -3.25
CA LEU A 541 -6.36 -3.32 -3.50
C LEU A 541 -7.07 -3.47 -4.84
N PHE A 542 -7.51 -2.35 -5.41
CA PHE A 542 -8.28 -2.30 -6.65
C PHE A 542 -7.41 -1.76 -7.78
N PRO A 543 -6.88 -2.62 -8.68
CA PRO A 543 -6.02 -2.20 -9.80
C PRO A 543 -6.66 -1.17 -10.74
N GLN A 544 -7.99 -1.14 -10.80
CA GLN A 544 -8.77 -0.15 -11.53
C GLN A 544 -8.72 1.26 -10.93
N SER A 545 -8.37 1.40 -9.65
CA SER A 545 -8.18 2.69 -9.01
C SER A 545 -6.78 3.23 -9.28
N ARG A 546 -6.63 4.55 -9.27
CA ARG A 546 -5.33 5.22 -9.34
C ARG A 546 -4.71 5.25 -7.94
N TRP A 547 -3.46 4.83 -7.83
CA TRP A 547 -2.64 4.97 -6.62
C TRP A 547 -1.45 5.88 -6.87
N GLY A 548 -1.30 6.95 -6.10
CA GLY A 548 -0.15 7.84 -6.18
C GLY A 548 -0.46 9.22 -5.62
N SER A 549 0.51 10.13 -5.75
CA SER A 549 0.43 11.49 -5.22
C SER A 549 -0.74 12.30 -5.81
N GLY A 550 -1.19 13.29 -5.06
CA GLY A 550 -2.08 14.33 -5.59
C GLY A 550 -1.32 15.33 -6.48
N LYS A 551 -2.01 16.37 -6.91
CA LYS A 551 -1.44 17.44 -7.73
C LYS A 551 -0.37 18.24 -6.97
N GLY A 552 0.60 18.79 -7.71
CA GLY A 552 1.53 19.81 -7.22
C GLY A 552 2.99 19.35 -7.05
N GLY A 553 3.29 18.06 -7.23
CA GLY A 553 4.66 17.55 -7.20
C GLY A 553 5.51 18.14 -8.33
N THR A 554 6.72 18.61 -8.01
CA THR A 554 7.72 19.08 -8.96
C THR A 554 9.10 18.52 -8.62
N PRO A 555 10.09 18.52 -9.52
CA PRO A 555 11.45 18.09 -9.19
C PRO A 555 12.12 18.86 -8.03
N PHE A 556 11.64 20.06 -7.69
CA PHE A 556 12.13 20.89 -6.58
C PHE A 556 11.33 20.72 -5.29
N ASN A 557 10.13 20.16 -5.40
CA ASN A 557 9.23 19.93 -4.30
C ASN A 557 8.34 18.76 -4.67
N ILE A 558 8.86 17.55 -4.49
CA ILE A 558 8.21 16.34 -5.02
C ILE A 558 6.98 15.93 -4.23
N GLN A 559 6.81 16.43 -3.00
CA GLN A 559 5.73 16.02 -2.11
C GLN A 559 5.70 14.48 -1.98
N SER A 560 4.54 13.85 -2.19
CA SER A 560 4.43 12.41 -2.18
C SER A 560 4.70 11.74 -3.53
N GLY A 561 5.20 12.46 -4.54
CA GLY A 561 5.60 11.85 -5.79
C GLY A 561 5.13 12.53 -7.07
N CYS A 562 5.20 11.77 -8.16
CA CYS A 562 4.72 12.15 -9.48
C CYS A 562 4.29 10.92 -10.28
N GLY A 563 3.26 11.05 -11.11
CA GLY A 563 2.66 9.90 -11.80
C GLY A 563 1.78 9.07 -10.87
N SER A 564 1.51 7.81 -11.25
CA SER A 564 0.68 6.89 -10.46
C SER A 564 0.82 5.45 -10.95
N PHE A 565 0.50 4.51 -10.07
CA PHE A 565 0.23 3.12 -10.36
C PHE A 565 -1.29 2.87 -10.48
N GLY A 566 -1.68 1.70 -10.99
CA GLY A 566 -3.09 1.36 -11.18
C GLY A 566 -3.75 2.09 -12.34
N ASN A 567 -5.05 2.39 -12.23
CA ASN A 567 -5.89 2.86 -13.33
C ASN A 567 -5.97 1.83 -14.49
N LEU A 568 -6.22 0.56 -14.16
CA LEU A 568 -6.24 -0.57 -15.10
C LEU A 568 -7.13 -0.36 -16.35
N TYR A 569 -8.20 0.43 -16.22
CA TYR A 569 -9.12 0.73 -17.32
C TYR A 569 -8.66 1.90 -18.20
N LEU A 570 -7.45 2.40 -17.95
CA LEU A 570 -6.73 3.43 -18.71
C LEU A 570 -7.53 4.70 -18.96
N TYR A 571 -8.19 5.21 -17.92
CA TYR A 571 -8.89 6.49 -18.01
C TYR A 571 -7.91 7.66 -18.10
N ASP A 572 -8.21 8.62 -18.97
CA ASP A 572 -7.49 9.87 -19.11
C ASP A 572 -7.76 10.84 -17.96
N ASP A 573 -6.82 11.74 -17.69
CA ASP A 573 -7.02 12.90 -16.80
C ASP A 573 -7.54 12.55 -15.38
N VAL A 574 -7.31 11.32 -14.90
CA VAL A 574 -7.62 10.89 -13.53
C VAL A 574 -6.70 11.62 -12.55
N GLU A 575 -7.29 12.39 -11.65
CA GLU A 575 -6.57 13.24 -10.72
C GLU A 575 -6.39 12.58 -9.35
N LYS A 576 -7.43 11.90 -8.87
CA LYS A 576 -7.43 11.21 -7.57
C LYS A 576 -8.39 10.02 -7.58
N SER A 577 -8.20 9.13 -6.62
CA SER A 577 -9.15 8.05 -6.33
C SER A 577 -9.77 8.23 -4.96
N VAL A 578 -11.06 7.91 -4.86
CA VAL A 578 -11.85 8.07 -3.64
C VAL A 578 -12.52 6.74 -3.31
N ILE A 579 -12.27 6.21 -2.11
CA ILE A 579 -13.09 5.15 -1.51
C ILE A 579 -14.13 5.79 -0.61
N LYS A 580 -15.42 5.60 -0.90
CA LYS A 580 -16.52 6.10 -0.05
C LYS A 580 -17.25 4.94 0.57
N SER A 581 -17.41 4.98 1.88
CA SER A 581 -18.11 3.94 2.65
C SER A 581 -19.21 4.56 3.52
N PRO A 582 -20.26 3.78 3.85
CA PRO A 582 -21.17 4.16 4.93
C PRO A 582 -20.40 4.42 6.23
N PHE A 583 -20.91 5.31 7.07
CA PHE A 583 -20.26 5.68 8.34
C PHE A 583 -20.00 4.46 9.22
N LEU A 584 -21.00 3.58 9.32
CA LEU A 584 -20.83 2.23 9.88
C LEU A 584 -20.64 1.26 8.73
N ASN A 585 -19.45 0.68 8.59
CA ASN A 585 -19.17 -0.29 7.54
C ASN A 585 -18.41 -1.52 8.08
N LEU A 586 -18.63 -2.65 7.41
CA LEU A 586 -18.03 -3.95 7.76
C LEU A 586 -16.52 -3.99 7.57
N LEU A 587 -15.98 -3.14 6.70
CA LEU A 587 -14.55 -3.07 6.43
C LEU A 587 -13.79 -2.59 7.68
N CYS A 588 -14.23 -1.49 8.29
CA CYS A 588 -13.68 -1.04 9.56
C CYS A 588 -13.72 -2.16 10.59
N LEU A 589 -14.85 -2.88 10.70
CA LEU A 589 -14.99 -4.05 11.60
C LEU A 589 -13.95 -5.14 11.33
N ALA A 590 -13.74 -5.49 10.05
CA ALA A 590 -12.73 -6.47 9.65
C ALA A 590 -11.28 -6.02 9.92
N GLU A 591 -11.00 -4.72 9.80
CA GLU A 591 -9.69 -4.12 10.07
C GLU A 591 -9.40 -3.97 11.57
N MET A 592 -10.44 -3.89 12.41
CA MET A 592 -10.33 -3.71 13.86
C MET A 592 -10.19 -4.98 14.66
N LEU A 593 -10.34 -6.16 14.06
CA LEU A 593 -10.42 -7.39 14.82
C LEU A 593 -9.11 -7.60 15.64
N PRO A 594 -9.11 -7.63 16.99
CA PRO A 594 -7.93 -8.07 17.75
C PRO A 594 -7.89 -9.60 17.81
N PHE A 595 -6.77 -10.15 17.38
CA PHE A 595 -6.45 -11.55 17.22
C PHE A 595 -5.48 -11.99 18.31
N THR A 596 -6.02 -12.54 19.39
CA THR A 596 -5.25 -13.28 20.39
C THR A 596 -5.52 -14.79 20.30
N SER A 597 -6.30 -15.24 19.31
CA SER A 597 -6.69 -16.65 19.16
C SER A 597 -6.33 -17.22 17.77
N THR A 598 -5.84 -18.47 17.78
CA THR A 598 -5.41 -19.22 16.58
C THR A 598 -6.55 -19.52 15.60
N SER A 599 -7.82 -19.47 16.03
CA SER A 599 -8.96 -19.66 15.13
C SER A 599 -9.11 -18.52 14.13
N HIS A 600 -8.68 -17.31 14.48
CA HIS A 600 -8.80 -16.15 13.59
C HIS A 600 -7.69 -16.03 12.55
N LEU A 601 -6.47 -16.52 12.84
CA LEU A 601 -5.42 -16.65 11.82
C LEU A 601 -5.87 -17.54 10.65
N LYS A 602 -6.63 -18.60 10.97
CA LYS A 602 -7.27 -19.44 9.95
C LYS A 602 -8.29 -18.64 9.13
N THR A 603 -9.00 -17.69 9.74
CA THR A 603 -9.95 -16.81 9.03
C THR A 603 -9.22 -15.89 8.07
N TYR A 604 -8.13 -15.23 8.47
CA TYR A 604 -7.35 -14.41 7.53
C TYR A 604 -6.80 -15.22 6.38
N ARG A 605 -6.14 -16.34 6.68
CA ARG A 605 -5.66 -17.25 5.63
C ARG A 605 -6.79 -17.62 4.67
N ARG A 606 -7.98 -17.98 5.18
CA ARG A 606 -9.16 -18.28 4.36
C ARG A 606 -9.62 -17.10 3.50
N ILE A 607 -9.72 -15.90 4.08
CA ILE A 607 -10.08 -14.66 3.35
C ILE A 607 -9.04 -14.42 2.25
N SER A 608 -7.75 -14.47 2.58
CA SER A 608 -6.67 -14.23 1.63
C SER A 608 -6.76 -15.20 0.44
N TYR A 609 -6.95 -16.51 0.70
CA TYR A 609 -7.15 -17.48 -0.38
C TYR A 609 -8.46 -17.29 -1.14
N ALA A 610 -9.54 -16.89 -0.48
CA ALA A 610 -10.82 -16.59 -1.11
C ALA A 610 -10.73 -15.37 -2.04
N MET A 611 -10.01 -14.33 -1.63
CA MET A 611 -9.75 -13.15 -2.43
C MET A 611 -8.79 -13.43 -3.59
N ALA A 612 -7.78 -14.27 -3.38
CA ALA A 612 -6.87 -14.70 -4.46
C ALA A 612 -7.62 -15.51 -5.53
N ARG A 613 -8.45 -16.47 -5.11
CA ARG A 613 -9.17 -17.39 -6.01
C ARG A 613 -10.50 -16.83 -6.55
N ARG A 614 -11.07 -15.82 -5.88
CA ARG A 614 -12.39 -15.22 -6.17
C ARG A 614 -13.51 -16.28 -6.37
N ASN A 615 -13.57 -17.33 -5.55
CA ASN A 615 -14.54 -18.42 -5.69
C ASN A 615 -15.72 -18.34 -4.69
N ASN A 616 -16.96 -18.32 -5.18
CA ASN A 616 -18.17 -18.02 -4.38
C ASN A 616 -18.45 -18.98 -3.19
N THR A 617 -17.97 -20.23 -3.23
CA THR A 617 -18.25 -21.23 -2.17
C THR A 617 -17.46 -20.99 -0.88
N SER A 618 -16.27 -20.38 -0.95
CA SER A 618 -15.49 -19.99 0.23
C SER A 618 -16.00 -18.70 0.88
N VAL A 619 -16.71 -17.88 0.10
CA VAL A 619 -17.13 -16.52 0.46
C VAL A 619 -18.24 -16.51 1.50
N VAL A 620 -19.26 -17.37 1.37
CA VAL A 620 -20.40 -17.37 2.29
C VAL A 620 -19.97 -17.74 3.71
N GLY A 621 -19.16 -18.79 3.87
CA GLY A 621 -18.62 -19.18 5.18
C GLY A 621 -17.71 -18.12 5.79
N THR A 622 -16.95 -17.42 4.95
CA THR A 622 -16.04 -16.35 5.37
C THR A 622 -16.79 -15.09 5.82
N ILE A 623 -17.81 -14.67 5.07
CA ILE A 623 -18.68 -13.54 5.43
C ILE A 623 -19.42 -13.83 6.74
N TRP A 624 -19.92 -15.06 6.90
CA TRP A 624 -20.66 -15.44 8.12
C TRP A 624 -19.77 -15.40 9.36
N GLU A 625 -18.53 -15.88 9.25
CA GLU A 625 -17.53 -15.75 10.34
C GLU A 625 -17.17 -14.28 10.59
N LEU A 626 -16.94 -13.47 9.56
CA LEU A 626 -16.67 -12.03 9.75
C LEU A 626 -17.81 -11.31 10.47
N ILE A 627 -19.06 -11.58 10.09
CA ILE A 627 -20.24 -11.01 10.75
C ILE A 627 -20.32 -11.48 12.20
N ARG A 628 -20.17 -12.79 12.46
CA ARG A 628 -20.20 -13.37 13.80
C ARG A 628 -19.16 -12.73 14.71
N ILE A 629 -17.93 -12.58 14.23
CA ILE A 629 -16.83 -11.97 14.98
C ILE A 629 -17.09 -10.49 15.22
N SER A 630 -17.55 -9.76 14.20
CA SER A 630 -17.86 -8.33 14.29
C SER A 630 -18.94 -8.04 15.33
N VAL A 631 -19.97 -8.90 15.38
CA VAL A 631 -21.03 -8.83 16.39
C VAL A 631 -20.46 -9.07 17.79
N ALA A 632 -19.65 -10.13 17.98
CA ALA A 632 -19.04 -10.43 19.27
C ALA A 632 -18.23 -9.24 19.82
N MET A 633 -17.44 -8.56 18.98
CA MET A 633 -16.63 -7.41 19.41
C MET A 633 -17.43 -6.17 19.76
N LEU A 634 -18.49 -5.88 19.00
CA LEU A 634 -19.37 -4.75 19.30
C LEU A 634 -20.06 -4.92 20.66
N PHE A 635 -20.38 -6.17 21.03
CA PHE A 635 -21.06 -6.49 22.28
C PHE A 635 -20.14 -6.98 23.42
N GLY A 636 -18.84 -7.13 23.17
CA GLY A 636 -17.86 -7.59 24.17
C GLY A 636 -18.07 -9.04 24.63
N ILE A 637 -18.55 -9.90 23.72
CA ILE A 637 -18.86 -11.33 23.96
C ILE A 637 -17.68 -12.22 23.58
#